data_AF-A0A955RER7-F1
#
_entry.id   AF-A0A955RER7-F1
#
_cell.length_a   1.000
_cell.length_b   1.000
_cell.length_c   1.000
_cell.angle_alpha   90.00
_cell.angle_beta   90.00
_cell.angle_gamma   90.00
#
_symmetry.space_group_name_H-M   'P 1'
#
loop_
_entity.id
_entity.type
_entity.pdbx_description
1 polymer ?
#
loop_
_entity_poly.entity_id
_entity_poly.type
_entity_poly.pdbx_seq_one_letter_code
_entity_poly.pdbx_strand_id
1 'polypeptide(L)'
;VINEILADPGTTAGDSNCDGTIDTVQDEFVEIVNTGPNAVDLSGWMINDAIGLKHTFPGGTNLAPGQAVVVWGGGTPSMTSSQPAIGAWCKNLAGVHVQTASSGSLALNNSGDTVSVFNASGALVTDYVYGGEANFDQSINRDPDLSANAMVGHVSLSATGQTWSPGTSIAGQVYSGGGVASPTLSAANPGTAGVNNTWTLTNGSANTAYVLIASLTPGNFSHPTLCPGVSASMSNPTVYAQGITNGNGTANFTVAVPGVAAGHAVYVQALSASACNITNLVTTQF
;
A
#
# COMPACT_ATOMS: atom_id res chain seq x y z
N VAL A 1 -3.18 2.80 -4.52
CA VAL A 1 -3.98 2.83 -3.27
C VAL A 1 -4.15 4.28 -2.88
N ILE A 2 -5.35 4.72 -2.51
CA ILE A 2 -5.55 6.00 -1.81
C ILE A 2 -5.18 5.74 -0.34
N ASN A 3 -4.11 6.37 0.13
CA ASN A 3 -3.51 6.05 1.43
C ASN A 3 -3.87 7.05 2.52
N GLU A 4 -3.88 8.33 2.19
CA GLU A 4 -4.13 9.42 3.13
C GLU A 4 -5.02 10.48 2.46
N ILE A 5 -5.97 11.03 3.21
CA ILE A 5 -6.87 12.11 2.77
C ILE A 5 -6.98 13.15 3.88
N LEU A 6 -6.77 14.42 3.56
CA LEU A 6 -7.09 15.54 4.45
C LEU A 6 -8.24 16.35 3.85
N ALA A 7 -9.44 16.21 4.42
CA ALA A 7 -10.63 16.95 4.01
C ALA A 7 -10.94 18.14 4.92
N ASP A 8 -10.37 18.19 6.13
CA ASP A 8 -10.60 19.24 7.12
C ASP A 8 -9.25 19.76 7.64
N PRO A 9 -8.53 20.62 6.89
CA PRO A 9 -7.35 21.28 7.43
C PRO A 9 -7.74 22.28 8.53
N GLY A 10 -7.02 22.25 9.66
CA GLY A 10 -7.34 23.12 10.79
C GLY A 10 -7.00 24.60 10.56
N THR A 11 -7.79 25.51 11.13
CA THR A 11 -7.63 26.97 10.86
C THR A 11 -6.43 27.63 11.55
N THR A 12 -5.72 26.92 12.45
CA THR A 12 -4.63 27.50 13.27
C THR A 12 -3.30 26.78 13.10
N ALA A 13 -3.31 25.54 12.62
CA ALA A 13 -2.13 24.72 12.42
C ALA A 13 -2.27 23.82 11.17
N GLY A 14 -2.97 24.30 10.13
CA GLY A 14 -3.42 23.52 8.97
C GLY A 14 -2.59 23.64 7.70
N ASP A 15 -1.40 24.25 7.73
CA ASP A 15 -0.51 24.40 6.57
C ASP A 15 0.10 23.04 6.20
N SER A 16 -0.66 22.24 5.46
CA SER A 16 -0.30 20.88 5.07
C SER A 16 0.56 20.86 3.81
N ASN A 17 0.51 21.93 3.00
CA ASN A 17 1.28 22.08 1.77
C ASN A 17 2.64 22.77 1.98
N CYS A 18 2.90 23.27 3.20
CA CYS A 18 4.13 23.91 3.62
C CYS A 18 4.45 25.23 2.92
N ASP A 19 3.45 25.91 2.37
CA ASP A 19 3.66 27.16 1.64
C ASP A 19 3.70 28.41 2.55
N GLY A 20 3.48 28.23 3.85
CA GLY A 20 3.52 29.27 4.87
C GLY A 20 2.17 29.98 5.05
N THR A 21 1.14 29.56 4.34
CA THR A 21 -0.24 30.06 4.44
C THR A 21 -1.15 28.94 4.90
N ILE A 22 -1.94 29.20 5.94
CA ILE A 22 -3.03 28.28 6.32
C ILE A 22 -4.27 28.69 5.52
N ASP A 23 -4.71 27.80 4.62
CA ASP A 23 -5.92 27.94 3.83
C ASP A 23 -6.63 26.59 3.78
N THR A 24 -7.78 26.50 4.44
CA THR A 24 -8.51 25.23 4.63
C THR A 24 -9.02 24.58 3.34
N VAL A 25 -8.95 25.28 2.20
CA VAL A 25 -9.29 24.72 0.88
C VAL A 25 -8.02 24.32 0.13
N GLN A 26 -6.96 25.12 0.21
CA GLN A 26 -5.71 24.84 -0.50
C GLN A 26 -4.89 23.74 0.17
N ASP A 27 -5.03 23.60 1.48
CA ASP A 27 -4.35 22.61 2.32
C ASP A 27 -5.07 21.25 2.37
N GLU A 28 -6.23 21.08 1.74
CA GLU A 28 -6.77 19.75 1.52
C GLU A 28 -5.81 18.92 0.68
N PHE A 29 -5.75 17.60 0.88
CA PHE A 29 -4.98 16.74 -0.03
C PHE A 29 -5.53 15.33 -0.15
N VAL A 30 -5.13 14.68 -1.25
CA VAL A 30 -5.27 13.24 -1.48
C VAL A 30 -3.90 12.66 -1.80
N GLU A 31 -3.51 11.61 -1.09
CA GLU A 31 -2.31 10.83 -1.36
C GLU A 31 -2.64 9.50 -2.04
N ILE A 32 -1.94 9.23 -3.15
CA ILE A 32 -2.01 7.96 -3.87
C ILE A 32 -0.62 7.33 -3.93
N VAL A 33 -0.53 6.07 -3.52
CA VAL A 33 0.71 5.29 -3.56
C VAL A 33 0.58 4.15 -4.56
N ASN A 34 1.61 3.97 -5.39
CA ASN A 34 1.74 2.78 -6.24
C ASN A 34 2.27 1.61 -5.40
N THR A 35 1.36 0.73 -4.98
CA THR A 35 1.70 -0.48 -4.22
C THR A 35 2.05 -1.68 -5.10
N GLY A 36 1.91 -1.54 -6.42
CA GLY A 36 2.18 -2.60 -7.39
C GLY A 36 3.66 -2.80 -7.68
N PRO A 37 4.03 -3.94 -8.30
CA PRO A 37 5.43 -4.28 -8.60
C PRO A 37 5.98 -3.57 -9.84
N ASN A 38 5.13 -2.88 -10.62
CA ASN A 38 5.50 -2.21 -11.85
C ASN A 38 5.24 -0.71 -11.75
N ALA A 39 5.97 0.09 -12.54
CA ALA A 39 5.66 1.50 -12.69
C ALA A 39 4.26 1.69 -13.32
N VAL A 40 3.54 2.71 -12.86
CA VAL A 40 2.23 3.10 -13.36
C VAL A 40 2.32 4.50 -13.93
N ASP A 41 1.99 4.65 -15.21
CA ASP A 41 1.83 5.95 -15.85
C ASP A 41 0.41 6.48 -15.57
N LEU A 42 0.33 7.56 -14.80
CA LEU A 42 -0.90 8.24 -14.45
C LEU A 42 -1.28 9.32 -15.46
N SER A 43 -0.54 9.51 -16.56
CA SER A 43 -0.85 10.54 -17.56
C SER A 43 -2.33 10.48 -18.01
N GLY A 44 -3.09 11.55 -17.79
CA GLY A 44 -4.51 11.64 -18.14
C GLY A 44 -5.47 10.90 -17.20
N TRP A 45 -4.96 10.26 -16.14
CA TRP A 45 -5.80 9.75 -15.06
C TRP A 45 -6.47 10.91 -14.33
N MET A 46 -7.55 10.62 -13.61
CA MET A 46 -8.38 11.62 -12.97
C MET A 46 -8.63 11.28 -11.51
N ILE A 47 -8.65 12.30 -10.66
CA ILE A 47 -9.25 12.26 -9.33
C ILE A 47 -10.60 12.98 -9.42
N ASN A 48 -11.65 12.32 -8.97
CA ASN A 48 -12.97 12.91 -8.81
C ASN A 48 -13.39 12.85 -7.33
N ASP A 49 -14.23 13.80 -6.91
CA ASP A 49 -15.05 13.65 -5.71
C ASP A 49 -16.43 13.04 -6.07
N ALA A 50 -17.39 13.09 -5.14
CA ALA A 50 -18.77 12.67 -5.41
C ALA A 50 -19.51 13.53 -6.48
N ILE A 51 -19.03 14.74 -6.78
CA ILE A 51 -19.68 15.71 -7.66
C ILE A 51 -19.01 15.79 -9.04
N GLY A 52 -17.71 15.49 -9.14
CA GLY A 52 -17.01 15.43 -10.42
C GLY A 52 -15.49 15.57 -10.34
N LEU A 53 -14.90 15.94 -11.47
CA LEU A 53 -13.46 16.03 -11.67
C LEU A 53 -12.80 17.10 -10.78
N LYS A 54 -11.72 16.71 -10.10
CA LYS A 54 -10.88 17.62 -9.29
C LYS A 54 -9.47 17.78 -9.83
N HIS A 55 -8.89 16.70 -10.34
CA HIS A 55 -7.53 16.74 -10.87
C HIS A 55 -7.39 15.80 -12.06
N THR A 56 -6.73 16.26 -13.12
CA THR A 56 -6.24 15.43 -14.22
C THR A 56 -4.73 15.42 -14.16
N PHE A 57 -4.14 14.25 -14.03
CA PHE A 57 -2.70 14.10 -13.93
C PHE A 57 -2.03 14.53 -15.25
N PRO A 58 -1.03 15.42 -15.19
CA PRO A 58 -0.32 15.89 -16.37
C PRO A 58 0.51 14.76 -16.97
N GLY A 59 0.80 14.89 -18.27
CA GLY A 59 1.65 13.96 -19.00
C GLY A 59 3.02 13.79 -18.32
N GLY A 60 3.48 12.54 -18.22
CA GLY A 60 4.75 12.20 -17.58
C GLY A 60 4.66 11.88 -16.09
N THR A 61 3.46 11.89 -15.49
CA THR A 61 3.27 11.48 -14.09
C THR A 61 3.42 9.96 -13.96
N ASN A 62 4.64 9.49 -13.68
CA ASN A 62 4.94 8.07 -13.55
C ASN A 62 5.29 7.72 -12.11
N LEU A 63 4.54 6.80 -11.50
CA LEU A 63 4.86 6.27 -10.19
C LEU A 63 5.54 4.92 -10.33
N ALA A 64 6.83 4.84 -10.03
CA ALA A 64 7.51 3.55 -9.83
C ALA A 64 6.90 2.80 -8.63
N PRO A 65 7.19 1.51 -8.45
CA PRO A 65 6.78 0.78 -7.24
C PRO A 65 7.15 1.57 -6.00
N GLY A 66 6.23 1.64 -5.03
CA GLY A 66 6.36 2.40 -3.79
C GLY A 66 6.47 3.91 -3.93
N GLN A 67 6.38 4.50 -5.13
CA GLN A 67 6.31 5.96 -5.24
C GLN A 67 4.89 6.48 -4.95
N ALA A 68 4.83 7.71 -4.47
CA ALA A 68 3.59 8.39 -4.13
C ALA A 68 3.38 9.62 -5.01
N VAL A 69 2.12 10.02 -5.19
CA VAL A 69 1.74 11.37 -5.59
C VAL A 69 0.80 11.94 -4.54
N VAL A 70 1.07 13.18 -4.14
CA VAL A 70 0.18 13.96 -3.29
C VAL A 70 -0.36 15.10 -4.13
N VAL A 71 -1.69 15.21 -4.16
CA VAL A 71 -2.41 16.29 -4.84
C VAL A 71 -3.04 17.16 -3.77
N TRP A 72 -2.57 18.40 -3.65
CA TRP A 72 -3.16 19.41 -2.76
C TRP A 72 -4.31 20.16 -3.44
N GLY A 73 -5.20 20.77 -2.65
CA GLY A 73 -6.28 21.62 -3.12
C GLY A 73 -5.77 22.82 -3.91
N GLY A 74 -4.65 23.41 -3.51
CA GLY A 74 -4.08 24.57 -4.18
C GLY A 74 -2.75 25.02 -3.59
N GLY A 75 -2.54 26.34 -3.56
CA GLY A 75 -1.34 26.94 -3.00
C GLY A 75 -0.09 26.73 -3.84
N THR A 76 1.06 26.94 -3.20
CA THR A 76 2.38 26.66 -3.81
C THR A 76 3.12 25.66 -2.92
N PRO A 77 2.79 24.36 -2.98
CA PRO A 77 3.37 23.37 -2.08
C PRO A 77 4.90 23.44 -2.11
N SER A 78 5.47 23.96 -1.02
CA SER A 78 6.88 24.35 -1.00
C SER A 78 7.76 23.13 -0.79
N MET A 79 7.31 22.21 0.07
CA MET A 79 8.03 20.97 0.43
C MET A 79 9.53 21.22 0.66
N THR A 80 9.87 22.35 1.28
CA THR A 80 11.26 22.75 1.55
C THR A 80 11.50 23.06 3.03
N SER A 81 10.47 22.94 3.86
CA SER A 81 10.52 23.32 5.25
C SER A 81 11.09 22.17 6.10
N SER A 82 12.23 22.42 6.74
CA SER A 82 12.76 21.59 7.83
C SER A 82 12.32 22.12 9.20
N GLN A 83 11.25 22.92 9.26
CA GLN A 83 10.80 23.56 10.49
C GLN A 83 10.41 22.48 11.52
N PRO A 84 10.99 22.45 12.72
CA PRO A 84 10.68 21.43 13.73
C PRO A 84 9.19 21.37 14.14
N ALA A 85 8.42 22.43 13.87
CA ALA A 85 7.00 22.54 14.16
C ALA A 85 6.09 21.90 13.09
N ILE A 86 6.61 21.64 11.88
CA ILE A 86 5.89 21.07 10.74
C ILE A 86 6.63 19.77 10.42
N GLY A 87 5.99 18.60 10.56
CA GLY A 87 6.68 17.31 10.67
C GLY A 87 7.75 17.03 9.58
N ALA A 88 8.61 16.03 9.83
CA ALA A 88 9.75 15.68 8.97
C ALA A 88 9.41 15.31 7.50
N TRP A 89 8.11 15.22 7.19
CA TRP A 89 7.50 15.01 5.87
C TRP A 89 7.51 16.28 4.98
N CYS A 90 7.60 17.48 5.56
CA CYS A 90 7.46 18.78 4.88
C CYS A 90 8.69 19.20 4.02
N LYS A 91 9.34 18.24 3.36
CA LYS A 91 10.59 18.41 2.61
C LYS A 91 10.51 17.73 1.24
N ASN A 92 11.52 17.95 0.41
CA ASN A 92 11.62 17.26 -0.86
C ASN A 92 11.93 15.77 -0.59
N LEU A 93 10.93 14.92 -0.76
CA LEU A 93 11.00 13.49 -0.54
C LEU A 93 11.27 12.76 -1.86
N ALA A 94 12.33 11.96 -1.89
CA ALA A 94 12.63 11.15 -3.06
C ALA A 94 11.49 10.17 -3.35
N GLY A 95 11.01 10.14 -4.60
CA GLY A 95 9.92 9.25 -5.01
C GLY A 95 8.51 9.74 -4.63
N VAL A 96 8.38 11.00 -4.23
CA VAL A 96 7.08 11.66 -4.01
C VAL A 96 6.88 12.73 -5.07
N HIS A 97 5.79 12.61 -5.82
CA HIS A 97 5.34 13.61 -6.77
C HIS A 97 4.41 14.59 -6.06
N VAL A 98 4.62 15.89 -6.30
CA VAL A 98 3.88 16.99 -5.66
C VAL A 98 3.09 17.70 -6.74
N GLN A 99 1.76 17.81 -6.57
CA GLN A 99 0.87 18.46 -7.52
C GLN A 99 -0.25 19.23 -6.81
N THR A 100 -0.90 20.12 -7.56
CA THR A 100 -2.11 20.81 -7.11
C THR A 100 -3.31 20.43 -7.99
N ALA A 101 -4.51 20.51 -7.43
CA ALA A 101 -5.75 20.16 -8.12
C ALA A 101 -5.90 20.98 -9.41
N SER A 102 -5.98 20.31 -10.56
CA SER A 102 -6.01 21.00 -11.86
C SER A 102 -7.33 21.74 -12.12
N SER A 103 -8.37 21.44 -11.34
CA SER A 103 -9.64 22.18 -11.35
C SER A 103 -9.60 23.46 -10.48
N GLY A 104 -8.52 23.67 -9.72
CA GLY A 104 -8.32 24.82 -8.83
C GLY A 104 -8.64 24.54 -7.35
N SER A 105 -9.27 23.41 -7.03
CA SER A 105 -9.53 22.97 -5.64
C SER A 105 -9.87 21.46 -5.61
N LEU A 106 -9.62 20.79 -4.49
CA LEU A 106 -10.23 19.49 -4.22
C LEU A 106 -11.67 19.66 -3.69
N ALA A 107 -11.91 20.65 -2.83
CA ALA A 107 -13.20 20.99 -2.24
C ALA A 107 -13.89 19.75 -1.66
N LEU A 108 -13.17 19.08 -0.77
CA LEU A 108 -13.60 17.85 -0.12
C LEU A 108 -14.59 18.17 0.99
N ASN A 109 -15.67 17.41 1.11
CA ASN A 109 -16.63 17.64 2.19
C ASN A 109 -16.13 17.03 3.50
N ASN A 110 -15.94 17.84 4.55
CA ASN A 110 -15.38 17.41 5.83
C ASN A 110 -16.23 16.31 6.49
N SER A 111 -17.56 16.41 6.39
CA SER A 111 -18.50 15.45 7.00
C SER A 111 -18.70 14.16 6.22
N GLY A 112 -18.06 14.02 5.06
CA GLY A 112 -18.09 12.82 4.23
C GLY A 112 -18.17 13.12 2.75
N ASP A 113 -17.36 12.40 1.97
CA ASP A 113 -17.27 12.49 0.52
C ASP A 113 -16.77 11.16 -0.06
N THR A 114 -16.56 11.12 -1.37
CA THR A 114 -15.98 9.99 -2.08
C THR A 114 -14.82 10.45 -2.93
N VAL A 115 -13.61 9.97 -2.68
CA VAL A 115 -12.46 10.18 -3.56
C VAL A 115 -12.36 9.00 -4.51
N SER A 116 -12.49 9.24 -5.82
CA SER A 116 -12.41 8.22 -6.87
C SER A 116 -11.26 8.51 -7.83
N VAL A 117 -10.49 7.48 -8.17
CA VAL A 117 -9.39 7.55 -9.14
C VAL A 117 -9.77 6.77 -10.39
N PHE A 118 -9.79 7.45 -11.53
CA PHE A 118 -10.05 6.88 -12.84
C PHE A 118 -8.79 6.87 -13.69
N ASN A 119 -8.61 5.84 -14.51
CA ASN A 119 -7.54 5.83 -15.51
C ASN A 119 -7.87 6.76 -16.69
N ALA A 120 -6.91 6.93 -17.61
CA ALA A 120 -7.07 7.78 -18.80
C ALA A 120 -8.22 7.36 -19.74
N SER A 121 -8.70 6.12 -19.67
CA SER A 121 -9.88 5.69 -20.44
C SER A 121 -11.21 5.91 -19.71
N GLY A 122 -11.18 6.50 -18.50
CA GLY A 122 -12.36 6.72 -17.66
C GLY A 122 -12.82 5.48 -16.87
N ALA A 123 -11.99 4.45 -16.76
CA ALA A 123 -12.31 3.28 -15.92
C ALA A 123 -11.90 3.54 -14.47
N LEU A 124 -12.78 3.23 -13.52
CA LEU A 124 -12.49 3.33 -12.09
C LEU A 124 -11.37 2.36 -11.71
N VAL A 125 -10.35 2.86 -11.03
CA VAL A 125 -9.19 2.08 -10.55
C VAL A 125 -9.30 1.82 -9.06
N THR A 126 -9.66 2.83 -8.28
CA THR A 126 -9.88 2.73 -6.84
C THR A 126 -10.73 3.90 -6.37
N ASP A 127 -11.46 3.70 -5.30
CA ASP A 127 -12.18 4.75 -4.60
C ASP A 127 -12.04 4.59 -3.08
N TYR A 128 -12.41 5.64 -2.36
CA TYR A 128 -12.62 5.60 -0.93
C TYR A 128 -13.75 6.55 -0.55
N VAL A 129 -14.78 5.99 0.11
CA VAL A 129 -15.86 6.75 0.71
C VAL A 129 -15.53 6.95 2.19
N TYR A 130 -15.54 8.19 2.64
CA TYR A 130 -15.32 8.54 4.04
C TYR A 130 -16.50 9.32 4.61
N GLY A 131 -16.59 9.36 5.94
CA GLY A 131 -17.61 10.08 6.69
C GLY A 131 -17.02 11.11 7.66
N GLY A 132 -17.72 11.31 8.78
CA GLY A 132 -17.33 12.30 9.78
C GLY A 132 -15.97 12.07 10.44
N GLU A 133 -15.35 10.89 10.27
CA GLU A 133 -13.97 10.62 10.69
C GLU A 133 -12.93 11.57 10.06
N ALA A 134 -13.28 12.25 8.96
CA ALA A 134 -12.43 13.23 8.29
C ALA A 134 -12.62 14.68 8.78
N ASN A 135 -13.51 14.94 9.75
CA ASN A 135 -13.86 16.29 10.26
C ASN A 135 -13.21 16.58 11.64
N PHE A 136 -11.89 16.41 11.73
CA PHE A 136 -11.16 16.52 13.00
C PHE A 136 -9.82 17.25 12.88
N ASP A 137 -9.70 18.27 12.01
CA ASP A 137 -8.47 19.04 11.80
C ASP A 137 -7.22 18.16 11.53
N GLN A 138 -7.41 17.00 10.90
CA GLN A 138 -6.39 15.98 10.66
C GLN A 138 -6.73 15.14 9.44
N SER A 139 -5.73 14.48 8.86
CA SER A 139 -5.97 13.52 7.80
C SER A 139 -6.54 12.22 8.36
N ILE A 140 -7.18 11.46 7.49
CA ILE A 140 -7.46 10.05 7.69
C ILE A 140 -6.44 9.23 6.90
N ASN A 141 -5.96 8.14 7.48
CA ASN A 141 -4.91 7.31 6.92
C ASN A 141 -5.28 5.83 7.03
N ARG A 142 -4.82 5.00 6.08
CA ARG A 142 -4.97 3.54 6.18
C ARG A 142 -4.25 3.02 7.43
N ASP A 143 -4.86 2.04 8.10
CA ASP A 143 -4.25 1.33 9.23
C ASP A 143 -4.27 -0.20 9.02
N PRO A 144 -3.12 -0.85 8.79
CA PRO A 144 -1.80 -0.25 8.53
C PRO A 144 -1.76 0.56 7.22
N ASP A 145 -0.74 1.39 7.04
CA ASP A 145 -0.45 2.04 5.75
C ASP A 145 -0.56 1.06 4.57
N LEU A 146 -1.08 1.56 3.45
CA LEU A 146 -1.25 0.84 2.18
C LEU A 146 -2.22 -0.35 2.22
N SER A 147 -2.84 -0.63 3.37
CA SER A 147 -3.82 -1.72 3.51
C SER A 147 -5.14 -1.41 2.80
N ALA A 148 -5.98 -2.44 2.68
CA ALA A 148 -7.36 -2.30 2.21
C ALA A 148 -8.35 -1.94 3.34
N ASN A 149 -7.87 -1.79 4.58
CA ASN A 149 -8.71 -1.51 5.75
C ASN A 149 -9.29 -0.10 5.70
N ALA A 150 -10.35 0.14 6.47
CA ALA A 150 -10.87 1.49 6.66
C ALA A 150 -9.76 2.45 7.14
N MET A 151 -9.80 3.68 6.66
CA MET A 151 -8.96 4.75 7.18
C MET A 151 -9.45 5.18 8.57
N VAL A 152 -8.50 5.60 9.40
CA VAL A 152 -8.75 6.18 10.72
C VAL A 152 -8.00 7.49 10.86
N GLY A 153 -8.37 8.32 11.84
CA GLY A 153 -7.70 9.61 12.06
C GLY A 153 -6.19 9.44 12.29
N HIS A 154 -5.37 10.19 11.56
CA HIS A 154 -3.92 10.06 11.54
C HIS A 154 -3.28 10.26 12.92
N VAL A 155 -3.85 11.15 13.76
CA VAL A 155 -3.37 11.37 15.13
C VAL A 155 -3.42 10.09 15.95
N SER A 156 -4.41 9.21 15.70
CA SER A 156 -4.53 7.94 16.42
C SER A 156 -3.44 6.92 16.07
N LEU A 157 -2.80 7.10 14.90
CA LEU A 157 -1.72 6.24 14.39
C LEU A 157 -0.33 6.82 14.65
N SER A 158 -0.23 8.15 14.78
CA SER A 158 1.04 8.83 14.94
C SER A 158 1.58 8.72 16.38
N ALA A 159 2.75 8.11 16.53
CA ALA A 159 3.45 8.04 17.81
C ALA A 159 3.87 9.43 18.37
N THR A 160 3.91 10.45 17.51
CA THR A 160 4.29 11.83 17.84
C THR A 160 3.09 12.79 17.84
N GLY A 161 1.87 12.29 17.61
CA GLY A 161 0.66 13.11 17.53
C GLY A 161 0.59 14.00 16.29
N GLN A 162 1.28 13.63 15.20
CA GLN A 162 1.16 14.33 13.92
C GLN A 162 -0.25 14.18 13.34
N THR A 163 -0.75 15.26 12.77
CA THR A 163 -2.09 15.36 12.17
C THR A 163 -2.15 14.88 10.72
N TRP A 164 -1.01 14.77 10.04
CA TRP A 164 -0.85 14.21 8.69
C TRP A 164 0.63 13.90 8.41
N SER A 165 0.90 13.12 7.37
CA SER A 165 2.27 12.81 6.92
C SER A 165 2.43 12.64 5.40
N PRO A 166 1.96 13.59 4.57
CA PRO A 166 1.92 13.43 3.12
C PRO A 166 3.30 13.12 2.53
N GLY A 167 3.33 12.12 1.65
CA GLY A 167 4.53 11.56 1.03
C GLY A 167 5.25 10.52 1.87
N THR A 168 4.77 10.22 3.09
CA THR A 168 5.40 9.25 4.00
C THR A 168 4.38 8.38 4.72
N SER A 169 4.79 7.18 5.11
CA SER A 169 4.06 6.38 6.09
C SER A 169 3.89 7.12 7.43
N ILE A 170 3.02 6.62 8.30
CA ILE A 170 2.81 7.14 9.67
C ILE A 170 4.11 7.19 10.52
N ALA A 171 5.15 6.47 10.09
CA ALA A 171 6.48 6.46 10.72
C ALA A 171 7.43 7.53 10.14
N GLY A 172 6.95 8.41 9.26
CA GLY A 172 7.72 9.45 8.59
C GLY A 172 8.73 8.93 7.57
N GLN A 173 8.58 7.68 7.11
CA GLN A 173 9.42 7.09 6.06
C GLN A 173 8.75 7.22 4.71
N VAL A 174 9.51 7.61 3.68
CA VAL A 174 9.04 7.47 2.29
C VAL A 174 8.64 6.03 2.04
N TYR A 175 7.58 5.85 1.28
CA TYR A 175 7.20 4.54 0.77
C TYR A 175 8.38 4.04 -0.06
N SER A 176 9.06 3.01 0.43
CA SER A 176 10.27 2.52 -0.23
C SER A 176 9.87 1.69 -1.43
N GLY A 177 10.52 1.99 -2.55
CA GLY A 177 10.16 1.46 -3.84
C GLY A 177 10.34 -0.04 -3.93
N GLY A 178 9.24 -0.75 -3.72
CA GLY A 178 9.13 -2.17 -3.94
C GLY A 178 7.77 -2.71 -3.53
N GLY A 179 6.67 -1.97 -3.71
CA GLY A 179 5.42 -2.32 -3.01
C GLY A 179 5.65 -2.43 -1.50
N VAL A 180 4.70 -2.97 -0.76
CA VAL A 180 5.14 -3.94 0.24
C VAL A 180 5.79 -5.01 -0.63
N ALA A 181 7.12 -5.23 -0.58
CA ALA A 181 7.73 -6.25 -1.42
C ALA A 181 6.91 -7.50 -1.20
N SER A 182 6.16 -7.92 -2.24
CA SER A 182 5.20 -9.00 -2.07
C SER A 182 6.01 -10.13 -1.45
N PRO A 183 5.53 -10.73 -0.35
CA PRO A 183 6.35 -11.65 0.42
C PRO A 183 7.00 -12.62 -0.56
N THR A 184 8.32 -12.72 -0.58
CA THR A 184 9.00 -13.57 -1.54
C THR A 184 9.36 -14.87 -0.87
N LEU A 185 9.19 -15.98 -1.57
CA LEU A 185 9.58 -17.29 -1.12
C LEU A 185 10.78 -17.76 -1.93
N SER A 186 11.85 -18.17 -1.24
CA SER A 186 13.03 -18.73 -1.88
C SER A 186 12.74 -20.07 -2.55
N ALA A 187 13.63 -20.51 -3.44
CA ALA A 187 13.64 -21.91 -3.84
C ALA A 187 13.85 -22.83 -2.62
N ALA A 188 13.41 -24.09 -2.74
CA ALA A 188 13.69 -25.11 -1.74
C ALA A 188 15.21 -25.34 -1.63
N ASN A 189 15.73 -25.39 -0.40
CA ASN A 189 17.12 -25.71 -0.12
C ASN A 189 17.19 -26.92 0.83
N PRO A 190 17.80 -28.06 0.45
CA PRO A 190 18.67 -28.26 -0.72
C PRO A 190 17.95 -28.50 -2.06
N GLY A 191 16.63 -28.62 -2.08
CA GLY A 191 15.86 -28.91 -3.28
C GLY A 191 15.92 -30.39 -3.66
N THR A 192 15.90 -31.29 -2.67
CA THR A 192 16.05 -32.75 -2.89
C THR A 192 14.97 -33.53 -2.14
N ALA A 193 14.36 -34.52 -2.80
CA ALA A 193 13.42 -35.42 -2.14
C ALA A 193 14.09 -36.29 -1.05
N GLY A 194 13.31 -36.72 -0.06
CA GLY A 194 13.76 -37.62 1.01
C GLY A 194 14.51 -36.93 2.15
N VAL A 195 14.66 -35.60 2.10
CA VAL A 195 15.35 -34.80 3.14
C VAL A 195 14.53 -33.57 3.54
N ASN A 196 14.95 -32.92 4.63
CA ASN A 196 14.40 -31.63 5.03
C ASN A 196 14.80 -30.57 4.01
N ASN A 197 13.80 -29.83 3.53
CA ASN A 197 13.97 -28.67 2.68
C ASN A 197 13.49 -27.42 3.42
N THR A 198 14.21 -26.32 3.23
CA THR A 198 13.87 -25.01 3.80
C THR A 198 13.49 -24.04 2.69
N TRP A 199 12.36 -23.37 2.88
CA TRP A 199 11.96 -22.18 2.13
C TRP A 199 12.03 -20.97 3.05
N THR A 200 12.71 -19.94 2.61
CA THR A 200 12.82 -18.67 3.33
C THR A 200 11.83 -17.69 2.70
N LEU A 201 10.90 -17.22 3.52
CA LEU A 201 10.05 -16.08 3.21
C LEU A 201 10.77 -14.81 3.65
N THR A 202 10.82 -13.82 2.77
CA THR A 202 11.26 -12.45 3.06
C THR A 202 10.19 -11.45 2.67
N ASN A 203 10.24 -10.25 3.24
CA ASN A 203 9.29 -9.15 2.96
C ASN A 203 7.83 -9.46 3.34
N GLY A 204 7.57 -10.42 4.22
CA GLY A 204 6.25 -10.58 4.82
C GLY A 204 5.90 -9.47 5.79
N SER A 205 4.61 -9.31 6.10
CA SER A 205 4.18 -8.46 7.20
C SER A 205 4.85 -8.92 8.49
N ALA A 206 5.41 -8.00 9.28
CA ALA A 206 6.15 -8.33 10.50
C ALA A 206 5.26 -9.03 11.54
N ASN A 207 5.84 -9.96 12.32
CA ASN A 207 5.15 -10.67 13.41
C ASN A 207 3.80 -11.32 13.00
N THR A 208 3.69 -11.70 11.73
CA THR A 208 2.43 -12.16 11.12
C THR A 208 2.51 -13.63 10.77
N ALA A 209 1.39 -14.34 10.95
CA ALA A 209 1.28 -15.75 10.60
C ALA A 209 1.17 -15.95 9.07
N TYR A 210 1.97 -16.88 8.56
CA TYR A 210 1.95 -17.36 7.18
C TYR A 210 1.79 -18.89 7.17
N VAL A 211 1.07 -19.40 6.18
CA VAL A 211 0.92 -20.83 5.91
C VAL A 211 1.60 -21.19 4.60
N LEU A 212 2.45 -22.21 4.61
CA LEU A 212 3.09 -22.77 3.42
C LEU A 212 2.14 -23.79 2.79
N ILE A 213 1.82 -23.57 1.53
CA ILE A 213 0.94 -24.41 0.73
C ILE A 213 1.68 -25.00 -0.46
N ALA A 214 1.31 -26.21 -0.86
CA ALA A 214 1.85 -26.83 -2.06
C ALA A 214 0.83 -27.68 -2.83
N SER A 215 1.12 -27.91 -4.12
CA SER A 215 0.37 -28.77 -5.03
C SER A 215 1.31 -29.38 -6.08
N LEU A 216 0.87 -30.48 -6.70
CA LEU A 216 1.53 -31.09 -7.87
C LEU A 216 1.00 -30.53 -9.20
N THR A 217 -0.04 -29.71 -9.15
CA THR A 217 -0.72 -29.19 -10.33
C THR A 217 -0.79 -27.67 -10.28
N PRO A 218 -0.34 -26.97 -11.34
CA PRO A 218 -0.57 -25.53 -11.43
C PRO A 218 -2.07 -25.25 -11.59
N GLY A 219 -2.46 -24.00 -11.40
CA GLY A 219 -3.85 -23.59 -11.58
C GLY A 219 -4.14 -22.32 -10.81
N ASN A 220 -5.41 -22.15 -10.43
CA ASN A 220 -5.85 -21.03 -9.61
C ASN A 220 -6.80 -21.53 -8.52
N PHE A 221 -6.54 -21.16 -7.28
CA PHE A 221 -7.36 -21.52 -6.14
C PHE A 221 -7.66 -20.29 -5.28
N SER A 222 -8.94 -20.03 -5.06
CA SER A 222 -9.44 -19.04 -4.11
C SER A 222 -10.24 -19.75 -3.03
N HIS A 223 -10.15 -19.26 -1.79
CA HIS A 223 -10.86 -19.84 -0.65
C HIS A 223 -11.65 -18.73 0.07
N PRO A 224 -12.88 -18.98 0.53
CA PRO A 224 -13.72 -17.93 1.15
C PRO A 224 -13.13 -17.27 2.40
N THR A 225 -12.21 -17.95 3.10
CA THR A 225 -11.52 -17.39 4.27
C THR A 225 -10.24 -16.62 3.90
N LEU A 226 -9.86 -16.60 2.62
CA LEU A 226 -8.80 -15.72 2.12
C LEU A 226 -9.43 -14.38 1.74
N CYS A 227 -8.68 -13.31 1.91
CA CYS A 227 -9.17 -11.98 1.56
C CYS A 227 -9.56 -11.90 0.08
N PRO A 228 -10.61 -11.13 -0.27
CA PRO A 228 -10.95 -10.87 -1.66
C PRO A 228 -9.71 -10.39 -2.44
N GLY A 229 -9.44 -11.02 -3.59
CA GLY A 229 -8.28 -10.69 -4.43
C GLY A 229 -7.03 -11.54 -4.17
N VAL A 230 -6.97 -12.35 -3.10
CA VAL A 230 -5.87 -13.30 -2.88
C VAL A 230 -6.24 -14.67 -3.47
N SER A 231 -5.44 -15.17 -4.40
CA SER A 231 -5.58 -16.52 -4.95
C SER A 231 -4.23 -17.19 -5.11
N ALA A 232 -4.16 -18.49 -4.81
CA ALA A 232 -2.97 -19.29 -5.02
C ALA A 232 -2.87 -19.73 -6.48
N SER A 233 -1.66 -19.65 -7.04
CA SER A 233 -1.34 -20.04 -8.42
C SER A 233 -1.13 -21.56 -8.54
N MET A 234 -1.99 -22.33 -7.90
CA MET A 234 -1.99 -23.79 -7.89
C MET A 234 -3.40 -24.35 -7.66
N SER A 235 -3.66 -25.57 -8.11
CA SER A 235 -4.96 -26.22 -7.94
C SER A 235 -5.00 -27.02 -6.63
N ASN A 236 -6.09 -26.86 -5.86
CA ASN A 236 -6.37 -27.60 -4.62
C ASN A 236 -5.14 -27.76 -3.69
N PRO A 237 -4.51 -26.66 -3.25
CA PRO A 237 -3.34 -26.71 -2.39
C PRO A 237 -3.59 -27.43 -1.08
N THR A 238 -2.56 -28.10 -0.57
CA THR A 238 -2.52 -28.63 0.81
C THR A 238 -1.58 -27.80 1.66
N VAL A 239 -1.92 -27.59 2.94
CA VAL A 239 -1.06 -26.89 3.92
C VAL A 239 0.00 -27.87 4.42
N TYR A 240 1.27 -27.46 4.37
CA TYR A 240 2.41 -28.28 4.79
C TYR A 240 3.10 -27.77 6.06
N ALA A 241 3.16 -26.45 6.24
CA ALA A 241 3.79 -25.83 7.38
C ALA A 241 3.16 -24.48 7.69
N GLN A 242 3.45 -23.98 8.89
CA GLN A 242 3.08 -22.63 9.33
C GLN A 242 4.29 -21.98 9.98
N GLY A 243 4.36 -20.65 9.89
CA GLY A 243 5.46 -19.87 10.43
C GLY A 243 4.99 -18.46 10.75
N ILE A 244 5.66 -17.82 11.70
CA ILE A 244 5.45 -16.42 12.04
C ILE A 244 6.70 -15.68 11.58
N THR A 245 6.51 -14.61 10.83
CA THR A 245 7.61 -13.72 10.45
C THR A 245 8.18 -13.01 11.67
N ASN A 246 9.48 -12.78 11.69
CA ASN A 246 10.08 -11.91 12.70
C ASN A 246 9.74 -10.43 12.45
N GLY A 247 10.28 -9.53 13.28
CA GLY A 247 10.12 -8.08 13.11
C GLY A 247 10.61 -7.52 11.77
N ASN A 248 11.40 -8.27 11.01
CA ASN A 248 11.90 -7.90 9.69
C ASN A 248 11.10 -8.55 8.54
N GLY A 249 10.00 -9.23 8.84
CA GLY A 249 9.19 -9.87 7.80
C GLY A 249 9.76 -11.18 7.25
N THR A 250 10.66 -11.84 7.98
CA THR A 250 11.33 -13.08 7.54
C THR A 250 10.83 -14.29 8.32
N ALA A 251 10.56 -15.40 7.63
CA ALA A 251 10.25 -16.71 8.23
C ALA A 251 10.93 -17.85 7.46
N ASN A 252 11.33 -18.91 8.17
CA ASN A 252 11.82 -20.14 7.54
C ASN A 252 10.80 -21.26 7.74
N PHE A 253 10.44 -21.94 6.64
CA PHE A 253 9.62 -23.15 6.67
C PHE A 253 10.50 -24.34 6.35
N THR A 254 10.72 -25.23 7.32
CA THR A 254 11.49 -26.46 7.11
C THR A 254 10.54 -27.67 7.11
N VAL A 255 10.47 -28.39 5.99
CA VAL A 255 9.57 -29.53 5.79
C VAL A 255 10.35 -30.72 5.24
N ALA A 256 10.10 -31.91 5.79
CA ALA A 256 10.61 -33.17 5.22
C ALA A 256 9.85 -33.48 3.92
N VAL A 257 10.53 -33.37 2.78
CA VAL A 257 9.93 -33.71 1.49
C VAL A 257 10.01 -35.23 1.31
N PRO A 258 8.90 -35.95 1.08
CA PRO A 258 8.92 -37.40 0.91
C PRO A 258 9.79 -37.83 -0.27
N GLY A 259 10.47 -38.97 -0.15
CA GLY A 259 11.28 -39.54 -1.25
C GLY A 259 10.49 -39.81 -2.54
N VAL A 260 9.18 -40.05 -2.42
CA VAL A 260 8.27 -40.25 -3.57
C VAL A 260 8.06 -38.99 -4.41
N ALA A 261 8.45 -37.82 -3.93
CA ALA A 261 8.40 -36.58 -4.71
C ALA A 261 9.52 -36.48 -5.74
N ALA A 262 10.51 -37.39 -5.72
CA ALA A 262 11.60 -37.41 -6.68
C ALA A 262 11.06 -37.48 -8.13
N GLY A 263 11.58 -36.62 -9.01
CA GLY A 263 11.18 -36.48 -10.41
C GLY A 263 9.85 -35.77 -10.64
N HIS A 264 9.22 -35.23 -9.60
CA HIS A 264 7.96 -34.49 -9.70
C HIS A 264 8.18 -32.98 -9.51
N ALA A 265 7.49 -32.19 -10.33
CA ALA A 265 7.38 -30.76 -10.11
C ALA A 265 6.40 -30.50 -8.95
N VAL A 266 6.86 -29.73 -7.97
CA VAL A 266 6.03 -29.27 -6.85
C VAL A 266 5.96 -27.75 -6.89
N TYR A 267 4.73 -27.24 -6.80
CA TYR A 267 4.40 -25.83 -6.78
C TYR A 267 4.15 -25.39 -5.35
N VAL A 268 4.84 -24.35 -4.88
CA VAL A 268 4.84 -23.92 -3.47
C VAL A 268 4.64 -22.41 -3.38
N GLN A 269 3.80 -21.97 -2.43
CA GLN A 269 3.60 -20.57 -2.05
C GLN A 269 3.41 -20.49 -0.53
N ALA A 270 3.60 -19.31 0.05
CA ALA A 270 3.12 -19.00 1.38
C ALA A 270 2.11 -17.86 1.33
N LEU A 271 1.08 -17.91 2.17
CA LEU A 271 0.04 -16.88 2.24
C LEU A 271 -0.29 -16.51 3.68
N SER A 272 -0.83 -15.30 3.86
CA SER A 272 -1.37 -14.83 5.14
C SER A 272 -2.79 -14.32 4.93
N ALA A 273 -3.74 -14.91 5.67
CA ALA A 273 -5.12 -14.44 5.67
C ALA A 273 -5.26 -13.11 6.44
N SER A 274 -4.45 -12.88 7.48
CA SER A 274 -4.50 -11.65 8.27
C SER A 274 -3.83 -10.47 7.56
N ALA A 275 -2.74 -10.72 6.81
CA ALA A 275 -2.09 -9.67 6.01
C ALA A 275 -2.62 -9.56 4.59
N CYS A 276 -3.62 -10.36 4.21
CA CYS A 276 -4.21 -10.39 2.87
C CYS A 276 -3.17 -10.41 1.74
N ASN A 277 -2.13 -11.24 1.87
CA ASN A 277 -1.06 -11.34 0.87
C ASN A 277 -0.58 -12.78 0.65
N ILE A 278 0.12 -13.00 -0.47
CA ILE A 278 0.63 -14.30 -0.91
C ILE A 278 1.97 -14.11 -1.63
N THR A 279 2.84 -15.11 -1.56
CA THR A 279 4.17 -15.05 -2.18
C THR A 279 4.19 -15.30 -3.68
N ASN A 280 5.33 -15.08 -4.32
CA ASN A 280 5.61 -15.66 -5.64
C ASN A 280 5.46 -17.20 -5.61
N LEU A 281 5.08 -17.76 -6.77
CA LEU A 281 5.06 -19.20 -6.99
C LEU A 281 6.49 -19.72 -7.12
N VAL A 282 6.87 -20.65 -6.25
CA VAL A 282 8.12 -21.40 -6.34
C VAL A 282 7.81 -22.74 -6.99
N THR A 283 8.55 -23.10 -8.03
CA THR A 283 8.48 -24.44 -8.63
C THR A 283 9.81 -25.14 -8.40
N THR A 284 9.76 -26.33 -7.81
CA THR A 284 10.95 -27.16 -7.58
C THR A 284 10.72 -28.54 -8.18
N GLN A 285 11.69 -29.01 -8.95
CA GLN A 285 11.81 -30.42 -9.33
C GLN A 285 12.63 -31.12 -8.25
N PHE A 286 12.02 -32.07 -7.55
CA PHE A 286 12.61 -32.75 -6.39
C PHE A 286 13.29 -34.07 -6.74
#